data_AF-A0A9D3C7B2-F1
#
_entry.id   AF-A0A9D3C7B2-F1
#
_cell.length_a   1.000
_cell.length_b   1.000
_cell.length_c   1.000
_cell.angle_alpha   90.00
_cell.angle_beta   90.00
_cell.angle_gamma   90.00
#
_symmetry.space_group_name_H-M   'P 1'
#
loop_
_entity.id
_entity.type
_entity.pdbx_description
1 polymer ?
#
loop_
_entity_poly.entity_id
_entity_poly.type
_entity_poly.pdbx_seq_one_letter_code
_entity_poly.pdbx_strand_id
1 'polypeptide(L)'
;MTQGEEDDGLAGESGEGGTDDNYWRKKEAFLRGSIVSVGDKHSSEIVLLFTGRRRCRDDPDQGLQEALRTRLRVVESNSKDVAQLFKDLSARLVSVHAEKDSFVLTFKTVEEIWKFSTYLSLGYVARCLENFLCDQSFWLDPELLSDLEINVTVDEEHLATLYLGLLLQEGQ
;
A
#
# COMPACT_ATOMS: atom_id res chain seq x y z
N MET A 1 -14.44 -54.35 -51.08
CA MET A 1 -15.25 -53.14 -50.83
C MET A 1 -15.32 -53.00 -49.31
N THR A 2 -14.51 -52.21 -48.60
CA THR A 2 -14.12 -50.77 -48.72
C THR A 2 -15.16 -49.83 -48.11
N GLN A 3 -15.02 -49.59 -46.81
CA GLN A 3 -15.46 -48.45 -45.97
C GLN A 3 -15.33 -48.92 -44.49
N GLY A 4 -14.81 -48.16 -43.52
CA GLY A 4 -14.25 -46.81 -43.61
C GLY A 4 -15.30 -45.70 -43.49
N GLU A 5 -15.18 -44.71 -42.60
CA GLU A 5 -14.28 -44.49 -41.45
C GLU A 5 -15.22 -44.11 -40.23
N GLU A 6 -14.86 -43.64 -39.03
CA GLU A 6 -13.69 -43.01 -38.38
C GLU A 6 -13.64 -43.45 -36.87
N ASP A 7 -12.54 -43.16 -36.14
CA ASP A 7 -12.42 -43.27 -34.67
C ASP A 7 -11.44 -42.19 -34.17
N ASP A 8 -11.72 -41.52 -33.04
CA ASP A 8 -10.95 -40.35 -32.56
C ASP A 8 -11.04 -40.19 -31.03
N GLY A 9 -9.90 -39.96 -30.35
CA GLY A 9 -9.82 -39.78 -28.89
C GLY A 9 -8.68 -40.50 -28.16
N LEU A 10 -7.47 -39.93 -28.22
CA LEU A 10 -6.26 -40.30 -27.45
C LEU A 10 -6.55 -40.44 -25.92
N ALA A 11 -6.01 -41.38 -25.12
CA ALA A 11 -4.68 -42.02 -24.99
C ALA A 11 -3.62 -41.19 -24.21
N GLY A 12 -2.96 -41.82 -23.23
CA GLY A 12 -1.96 -41.20 -22.30
C GLY A 12 -2.59 -40.80 -20.94
N GLU A 13 -2.55 -41.55 -19.83
CA GLU A 13 -1.50 -42.32 -19.13
C GLU A 13 -0.38 -41.53 -18.40
N SER A 14 -0.36 -41.71 -17.07
CA SER A 14 0.81 -42.05 -16.23
C SER A 14 2.04 -41.12 -16.17
N GLY A 15 2.37 -40.60 -14.97
CA GLY A 15 3.68 -39.96 -14.70
C GLY A 15 3.84 -39.33 -13.30
N GLU A 16 4.82 -39.80 -12.53
CA GLU A 16 5.18 -39.30 -11.18
C GLU A 16 5.99 -37.98 -11.21
N GLY A 17 6.06 -37.25 -10.08
CA GLY A 17 7.09 -36.20 -9.88
C GLY A 17 6.75 -35.10 -8.87
N GLY A 18 7.23 -35.22 -7.63
CA GLY A 18 6.99 -34.21 -6.56
C GLY A 18 7.78 -32.90 -6.76
N THR A 19 7.15 -31.75 -6.49
CA THR A 19 7.72 -30.41 -6.78
C THR A 19 7.44 -29.30 -5.73
N ASP A 20 7.25 -29.64 -4.44
CA ASP A 20 7.15 -28.63 -3.36
C ASP A 20 8.51 -28.12 -2.81
N ASP A 21 9.61 -28.67 -3.32
CA ASP A 21 10.97 -28.52 -2.75
C ASP A 21 11.75 -27.28 -3.26
N ASN A 22 11.04 -26.21 -3.63
CA ASN A 22 11.63 -25.09 -4.40
C ASN A 22 11.27 -23.68 -3.91
N TYR A 23 10.25 -23.50 -3.06
CA TYR A 23 9.79 -22.16 -2.64
C TYR A 23 10.77 -21.48 -1.67
N TRP A 24 11.27 -22.22 -0.67
CA TRP A 24 12.24 -21.72 0.32
C TRP A 24 13.64 -21.50 -0.26
N ARG A 25 14.08 -22.34 -1.22
CA ARG A 25 15.43 -22.27 -1.81
C ARG A 25 15.64 -20.98 -2.61
N LYS A 26 14.56 -20.44 -3.16
CA LYS A 26 14.56 -19.16 -3.88
C LYS A 26 14.72 -17.94 -2.94
N LYS A 27 14.27 -18.01 -1.68
CA LYS A 27 14.57 -16.98 -0.66
C LYS A 27 16.03 -17.02 -0.22
N GLU A 28 16.58 -18.21 0.06
CA GLU A 28 18.00 -18.41 0.37
C GLU A 28 18.94 -17.80 -0.69
N ALA A 29 18.63 -17.99 -1.97
CA ALA A 29 19.40 -17.44 -3.08
C ALA A 29 19.37 -15.89 -3.14
N PHE A 30 18.26 -15.26 -2.73
CA PHE A 30 18.12 -13.81 -2.72
C PHE A 30 18.94 -13.19 -1.57
N LEU A 31 18.86 -13.76 -0.37
CA LEU A 31 19.63 -13.32 0.80
C LEU A 31 21.14 -13.49 0.62
N ARG A 32 21.58 -14.58 -0.01
CA ARG A 32 23.00 -14.89 -0.22
C ARG A 32 23.69 -14.01 -1.28
N GLY A 33 22.92 -13.22 -2.04
CA GLY A 33 23.44 -12.21 -2.96
C GLY A 33 23.77 -10.87 -2.30
N SER A 34 23.29 -10.61 -1.08
CA SER A 34 23.31 -9.28 -0.45
C SER A 34 24.64 -8.91 0.23
N ILE A 35 25.74 -8.89 -0.53
CA ILE A 35 26.75 -7.86 -0.30
C ILE A 35 26.21 -6.58 -0.96
N VAL A 36 25.43 -5.82 -0.20
CA VAL A 36 24.98 -4.50 -0.63
C VAL A 36 26.19 -3.57 -0.59
N SER A 37 26.56 -3.04 -1.75
CA SER A 37 27.62 -2.04 -1.87
C SER A 37 27.20 -0.76 -1.14
N VAL A 38 28.13 -0.15 -0.40
CA VAL A 38 27.93 1.20 0.15
C VAL A 38 27.89 2.18 -1.02
N GLY A 39 26.69 2.53 -1.47
CA GLY A 39 26.49 3.40 -2.64
C GLY A 39 25.03 3.57 -3.08
N ASP A 40 24.20 2.54 -2.93
CA ASP A 40 22.78 2.66 -3.29
C ASP A 40 21.98 3.41 -2.22
N LYS A 41 21.22 4.41 -2.67
CA LYS A 41 20.29 5.15 -1.80
C LYS A 41 19.11 4.23 -1.49
N HIS A 42 19.08 3.69 -0.28
CA HIS A 42 17.82 3.21 0.32
C HIS A 42 16.81 4.36 0.21
N SER A 43 15.77 4.24 -0.64
CA SER A 43 14.80 5.32 -0.77
C SER A 43 14.14 5.49 0.59
N SER A 44 14.32 6.65 1.20
CA SER A 44 13.88 6.91 2.58
C SER A 44 12.38 7.21 2.62
N GLU A 45 11.63 6.49 1.79
CA GLU A 45 10.32 6.81 1.26
C GLU A 45 9.42 5.58 1.40
N ILE A 46 8.29 5.73 2.09
CA ILE A 46 7.32 4.66 2.27
C ILE A 46 6.00 5.01 1.61
N VAL A 47 5.32 3.98 1.10
CA VAL A 47 3.99 4.12 0.50
C VAL A 47 2.94 3.86 1.59
N LEU A 48 2.15 4.88 1.90
CA LEU A 48 0.89 4.76 2.62
C LEU A 48 -0.21 4.51 1.59
N LEU A 49 -0.71 3.28 1.54
CA LEU A 49 -1.88 2.90 0.75
C LEU A 49 -3.16 3.34 1.48
N PHE A 50 -4.18 3.69 0.71
CA PHE A 50 -5.43 4.24 1.21
C PHE A 50 -6.62 3.55 0.51
N THR A 51 -7.64 3.12 1.27
CA THR A 51 -8.86 2.54 0.71
C THR A 51 -10.11 3.02 1.45
N GLY A 52 -11.13 3.42 0.70
CA GLY A 52 -12.48 3.66 1.21
C GLY A 52 -13.32 2.40 1.15
N ARG A 53 -14.06 2.11 2.23
CA ARG A 53 -15.12 1.09 2.27
C ARG A 53 -16.39 1.69 2.89
N ARG A 54 -17.50 0.94 2.82
CA ARG A 54 -18.74 1.28 3.52
C ARG A 54 -18.84 0.50 4.82
N ARG A 55 -19.18 1.16 5.93
CA ARG A 55 -19.37 0.53 7.25
C ARG A 55 -20.46 -0.55 7.26
N CYS A 56 -21.37 -0.50 6.29
CA CYS A 56 -22.45 -1.47 6.07
C CYS A 56 -22.06 -2.65 5.16
N ARG A 57 -20.83 -2.71 4.62
CA ARG A 57 -20.35 -3.78 3.71
C ARG A 57 -18.85 -4.02 3.84
N ASP A 58 -18.44 -5.28 4.09
CA ASP A 58 -17.02 -5.67 4.13
C ASP A 58 -16.29 -5.59 2.77
N ASP A 59 -17.04 -5.49 1.66
CA ASP A 59 -16.56 -5.47 0.28
C ASP A 59 -16.18 -4.05 -0.19
N PRO A 60 -15.01 -3.83 -0.83
CA PRO A 60 -14.59 -2.51 -1.30
C PRO A 60 -15.49 -1.96 -2.41
N ASP A 61 -16.23 -0.89 -2.11
CA ASP A 61 -17.08 -0.20 -3.08
C ASP A 61 -16.23 0.57 -4.10
N GLN A 62 -16.15 0.05 -5.33
CA GLN A 62 -15.32 0.63 -6.39
C GLN A 62 -15.75 2.07 -6.75
N GLY A 63 -17.05 2.38 -6.71
CA GLY A 63 -17.55 3.72 -7.04
C GLY A 63 -17.15 4.75 -5.98
N LEU A 64 -17.18 4.33 -4.71
CA LEU A 64 -16.65 5.11 -3.59
C LEU A 64 -15.13 5.34 -3.70
N GLN A 65 -14.36 4.30 -4.03
CA GLN A 65 -12.91 4.43 -4.23
C GLN A 65 -12.59 5.35 -5.42
N GLU A 66 -13.36 5.32 -6.51
CA GLU A 66 -13.20 6.23 -7.65
C GLU A 66 -13.57 7.69 -7.33
N ALA A 67 -14.55 7.92 -6.46
CA ALA A 67 -14.86 9.25 -5.93
C ALA A 67 -13.73 9.79 -5.03
N LEU A 68 -13.16 8.94 -4.17
CA LEU A 68 -11.99 9.27 -3.36
C LEU A 68 -10.74 9.50 -4.21
N ARG A 69 -10.50 8.70 -5.26
CA ARG A 69 -9.45 8.92 -6.26
C ARG A 69 -9.61 10.26 -6.95
N THR A 70 -10.85 10.65 -7.25
CA THR A 70 -11.16 11.97 -7.83
C THR A 70 -10.86 13.09 -6.84
N ARG A 71 -11.07 12.91 -5.52
CA ARG A 71 -10.54 13.82 -4.49
C ARG A 71 -9.02 13.86 -4.47
N LEU A 72 -8.35 12.70 -4.51
CA LEU A 72 -6.88 12.62 -4.51
C LEU A 72 -6.27 13.39 -5.68
N ARG A 73 -6.85 13.34 -6.90
CA ARG A 73 -6.40 14.14 -8.06
C ARG A 73 -6.43 15.65 -7.80
N VAL A 74 -7.46 16.13 -7.11
CA VAL A 74 -7.55 17.56 -6.72
C VAL A 74 -6.49 17.90 -5.69
N VAL A 75 -6.32 17.05 -4.67
CA VAL A 75 -5.31 17.19 -3.62
C VAL A 75 -3.87 17.11 -4.16
N GLU A 76 -3.61 16.28 -5.17
CA GLU A 76 -2.33 16.16 -5.87
C GLU A 76 -1.93 17.48 -6.57
N SER A 77 -2.93 18.23 -7.09
CA SER A 77 -2.73 19.55 -7.70
C SER A 77 -2.46 20.69 -6.70
N ASN A 78 -2.90 20.55 -5.44
CA ASN A 78 -2.62 21.50 -4.35
C ASN A 78 -2.20 20.74 -3.08
N SER A 79 -1.01 20.14 -3.12
CA SER A 79 -0.52 19.27 -2.06
C SER A 79 -0.18 19.95 -0.73
N LYS A 80 -0.36 21.28 -0.61
CA LYS A 80 0.06 22.06 0.57
C LYS A 80 -0.65 21.63 1.85
N ASP A 81 -1.96 21.45 1.77
CA ASP A 81 -2.81 21.24 2.95
C ASP A 81 -2.66 19.80 3.47
N VAL A 82 -2.58 18.82 2.55
CA VAL A 82 -2.22 17.43 2.89
C VAL A 82 -0.75 17.28 3.33
N ALA A 83 0.18 18.07 2.77
CA ALA A 83 1.56 18.15 3.26
C ALA A 83 1.69 18.89 4.60
N GLN A 84 0.62 19.51 5.10
CA GLN A 84 0.53 20.00 6.47
C GLN A 84 -0.04 18.87 7.36
N LEU A 85 -1.16 18.26 6.96
CA LEU A 85 -1.78 17.11 7.66
C LEU A 85 -0.78 16.01 8.03
N PHE A 86 0.09 15.62 7.09
CA PHE A 86 1.12 14.62 7.37
C PHE A 86 2.19 15.08 8.37
N LYS A 87 2.54 16.38 8.41
CA LYS A 87 3.51 16.91 9.40
C LYS A 87 2.97 16.87 10.82
N ASP A 88 1.68 17.17 10.99
CA ASP A 88 1.02 17.04 12.29
C ASP A 88 0.93 15.57 12.72
N LEU A 89 0.77 14.65 11.76
CA LEU A 89 0.93 13.20 11.94
C LEU A 89 2.41 12.73 12.06
N SER A 90 3.39 13.64 12.16
CA SER A 90 4.83 13.35 12.28
C SER A 90 5.46 12.62 11.08
N ALA A 91 4.88 12.77 9.88
CA ALA A 91 5.42 12.29 8.61
C ALA A 91 5.69 13.46 7.64
N ARG A 92 6.44 13.22 6.57
CA ARG A 92 6.77 14.25 5.58
C ARG A 92 6.28 13.80 4.20
N LEU A 93 5.24 14.44 3.67
CA LEU A 93 4.72 14.11 2.33
C LEU A 93 5.77 14.43 1.25
N VAL A 94 6.05 13.45 0.39
CA VAL A 94 6.91 13.55 -0.80
C VAL A 94 6.04 13.74 -2.04
N SER A 95 5.06 12.87 -2.25
CA SER A 95 4.10 12.94 -3.36
C SER A 95 2.73 12.36 -2.98
N VAL A 96 1.69 12.81 -3.68
CA VAL A 96 0.40 12.14 -3.76
C VAL A 96 0.37 11.36 -5.08
N HIS A 97 -0.24 10.19 -5.10
CA HIS A 97 -0.43 9.39 -6.31
C HIS A 97 -1.87 8.90 -6.39
N ALA A 98 -2.76 9.71 -6.97
CA ALA A 98 -4.18 9.38 -7.08
C ALA A 98 -4.41 8.05 -7.83
N GLU A 99 -3.75 7.82 -8.96
CA GLU A 99 -3.91 6.57 -9.74
C GLU A 99 -3.41 5.29 -9.03
N LYS A 100 -2.81 5.43 -7.84
CA LYS A 100 -2.39 4.32 -6.97
C LYS A 100 -3.06 4.37 -5.60
N ASP A 101 -4.03 5.25 -5.40
CA ASP A 101 -4.70 5.54 -4.13
C ASP A 101 -3.72 5.63 -2.95
N SER A 102 -2.63 6.41 -3.10
CA SER A 102 -1.53 6.39 -2.13
C SER A 102 -0.78 7.71 -1.96
N PHE A 103 -0.06 7.78 -0.85
CA PHE A 103 0.84 8.87 -0.48
C PHE A 103 2.25 8.32 -0.30
N VAL A 104 3.26 9.00 -0.84
CA VAL A 104 4.67 8.70 -0.53
C VAL A 104 5.10 9.60 0.61
N LEU A 105 5.53 9.01 1.71
CA LEU A 105 5.94 9.69 2.94
C LEU A 105 7.43 9.44 3.19
N THR A 106 8.12 10.39 3.81
CA THR A 106 9.49 10.23 4.31
C THR A 106 9.57 10.70 5.76
N PHE A 107 10.64 10.29 6.46
CA PHE A 107 10.89 10.62 7.86
C PHE A 107 12.35 11.05 8.03
N LYS A 108 12.60 11.98 8.95
CA LYS A 108 13.92 12.55 9.23
C LYS A 108 14.55 12.01 10.52
N THR A 109 13.74 11.57 11.48
CA THR A 109 14.21 11.10 12.80
C THR A 109 13.48 9.83 13.23
N VAL A 110 14.08 9.09 14.15
CA VAL A 110 13.44 7.93 14.81
C VAL A 110 12.17 8.37 15.56
N GLU A 111 12.15 9.59 16.12
CA GLU A 111 10.97 10.16 16.79
C GLU A 111 9.79 10.41 15.83
N GLU A 112 10.06 10.89 14.60
CA GLU A 112 9.04 11.06 13.55
C GLU A 112 8.37 9.71 13.21
N ILE A 113 9.18 8.66 12.96
CA ILE A 113 8.65 7.30 12.70
C ILE A 113 7.84 6.78 13.90
N TRP A 114 8.38 6.85 15.12
CA TRP A 114 7.71 6.29 16.29
C TRP A 114 6.34 6.94 16.57
N LYS A 115 6.24 8.26 16.41
CA LYS A 115 4.96 8.98 16.50
C LYS A 115 3.99 8.57 15.39
N PHE A 116 4.44 8.54 14.13
CA PHE A 116 3.59 8.14 13.01
C PHE A 116 3.06 6.71 13.16
N SER A 117 3.93 5.74 13.52
CA SER A 117 3.53 4.36 13.80
C SER A 117 2.50 4.25 14.93
N THR A 118 2.65 5.07 15.97
CA THR A 118 1.68 5.14 17.07
C THR A 118 0.33 5.69 16.58
N TYR A 119 0.33 6.77 15.78
CA TYR A 119 -0.89 7.33 15.20
C TYR A 119 -1.56 6.40 14.16
N LEU A 120 -0.78 5.58 13.46
CA LEU A 120 -1.26 4.56 12.54
C LEU A 120 -1.97 3.43 13.30
N SER A 121 -1.33 2.91 14.35
CA SER A 121 -1.89 1.84 15.21
C SER A 121 -3.13 2.28 16.00
N LEU A 122 -3.25 3.57 16.30
CA LEU A 122 -4.44 4.17 16.93
C LEU A 122 -5.54 4.56 15.93
N GLY A 123 -5.35 4.34 14.62
CA GLY A 123 -6.30 4.71 13.57
C GLY A 123 -6.42 6.21 13.31
N TYR A 124 -5.61 7.07 13.97
CA TYR A 124 -5.66 8.51 13.78
C TYR A 124 -5.23 8.94 12.37
N VAL A 125 -4.27 8.26 11.74
CA VAL A 125 -3.90 8.53 10.34
C VAL A 125 -5.10 8.34 9.41
N ALA A 126 -5.87 7.26 9.63
CA ALA A 126 -7.08 6.97 8.88
C ALA A 126 -8.16 8.03 9.11
N ARG A 127 -8.45 8.35 10.38
CA ARG A 127 -9.46 9.35 10.78
C ARG A 127 -9.13 10.77 10.29
N CYS A 128 -7.85 11.13 10.25
CA CYS A 128 -7.37 12.40 9.70
C CYS A 128 -7.59 12.49 8.18
N LEU A 129 -7.31 11.41 7.44
CA LEU A 129 -7.59 11.35 6.00
C LEU A 129 -9.08 11.30 5.69
N GLU A 130 -9.91 10.65 6.53
CA GLU A 130 -11.36 10.74 6.46
C GLU A 130 -11.82 12.19 6.60
N ASN A 131 -11.51 12.86 7.72
CA ASN A 131 -11.91 14.25 7.95
C ASN A 131 -11.42 15.22 6.83
N PHE A 132 -10.30 14.91 6.16
CA PHE A 132 -9.73 15.74 5.09
C PHE A 132 -10.37 15.50 3.70
N LEU A 133 -10.60 14.23 3.32
CA LEU A 133 -11.14 13.88 1.99
C LEU A 133 -12.66 13.98 1.94
N CYS A 134 -13.33 13.76 3.08
CA CYS A 134 -14.79 13.64 3.24
C CYS A 134 -15.51 14.96 3.56
N ASP A 135 -14.90 16.11 3.25
CA ASP A 135 -15.55 17.41 3.40
C ASP A 135 -16.85 17.51 2.55
N GLN A 136 -17.95 17.83 3.23
CA GLN A 136 -19.31 17.96 2.69
C GLN A 136 -19.44 18.97 1.55
N SER A 137 -18.47 19.88 1.36
CA SER A 137 -18.46 20.80 0.21
C SER A 137 -18.34 20.11 -1.16
N PHE A 138 -17.85 18.87 -1.19
CA PHE A 138 -17.58 18.12 -2.42
C PHE A 138 -18.50 16.92 -2.62
N TRP A 139 -18.95 16.29 -1.54
CA TRP A 139 -19.76 15.07 -1.59
C TRP A 139 -21.25 15.42 -1.64
N LEU A 140 -21.88 15.13 -2.78
CA LEU A 140 -23.29 15.45 -3.03
C LEU A 140 -24.28 14.58 -2.24
N ASP A 141 -23.79 13.52 -1.59
CA ASP A 141 -24.57 12.55 -0.81
C ASP A 141 -24.03 12.47 0.63
N PRO A 142 -24.75 13.05 1.62
CA PRO A 142 -24.39 12.96 3.03
C PRO A 142 -24.56 11.56 3.64
N GLU A 143 -25.43 10.71 3.09
CA GLU A 143 -25.64 9.33 3.58
C GLU A 143 -24.43 8.48 3.21
N LEU A 144 -23.94 8.59 1.96
CA LEU A 144 -22.68 8.00 1.49
C LEU A 144 -21.48 8.42 2.36
N LEU A 145 -21.43 9.68 2.81
CA LEU A 145 -20.40 10.14 3.76
C LEU A 145 -20.56 9.55 5.17
N SER A 146 -21.78 9.35 5.65
CA SER A 146 -22.02 8.81 7.00
C SER A 146 -21.62 7.34 7.13
N ASP A 147 -21.79 6.58 6.05
CA ASP A 147 -21.39 5.18 5.92
C ASP A 147 -19.92 5.00 5.52
N LEU A 148 -19.17 6.07 5.25
CA LEU A 148 -17.79 6.00 4.77
C LEU A 148 -16.82 5.64 5.90
N GLU A 149 -15.99 4.62 5.68
CA GLU A 149 -14.82 4.32 6.49
C GLU A 149 -13.58 4.31 5.62
N ILE A 150 -12.50 4.88 6.14
CA ILE A 150 -11.20 4.95 5.46
C ILE A 150 -10.22 4.06 6.20
N ASN A 151 -9.64 3.13 5.45
CA ASN A 151 -8.55 2.27 5.89
C ASN A 151 -7.24 2.79 5.30
N VAL A 152 -6.15 2.58 6.03
CA VAL A 152 -4.79 2.85 5.55
C VAL A 152 -3.90 1.67 5.87
N THR A 153 -2.96 1.36 4.97
CA THR A 153 -1.98 0.30 5.17
C THR A 153 -0.59 0.75 4.74
N VAL A 154 0.42 0.16 5.38
CA VAL A 154 1.84 0.48 5.20
C VAL A 154 2.61 -0.84 5.16
N ASP A 155 3.71 -0.88 4.42
CA ASP A 155 4.66 -1.99 4.48
C ASP A 155 5.44 -1.93 5.81
N GLU A 156 5.08 -2.79 6.76
CA GLU A 156 5.70 -2.83 8.10
C GLU A 156 7.18 -3.26 8.07
N GLU A 157 7.57 -4.13 7.12
CA GLU A 157 8.96 -4.58 6.95
C GLU A 157 9.82 -3.41 6.42
N HIS A 158 9.28 -2.62 5.49
CA HIS A 158 9.92 -1.40 5.02
C HIS A 158 9.97 -0.32 6.11
N LEU A 159 8.90 -0.13 6.89
CA LEU A 159 8.87 0.85 7.98
C LEU A 159 9.90 0.53 9.07
N ALA A 160 10.06 -0.76 9.43
CA ALA A 160 11.11 -1.23 10.32
C ALA A 160 12.52 -1.03 9.74
N THR A 161 12.69 -1.20 8.43
CA THR A 161 13.95 -0.94 7.72
C THR A 161 14.32 0.55 7.76
N LEU A 162 13.35 1.46 7.56
CA LEU A 162 13.55 2.91 7.70
C LEU A 162 13.88 3.32 9.15
N TYR A 163 13.19 2.74 10.13
CA TYR A 163 13.49 2.94 11.55
C TYR A 163 14.95 2.57 11.88
N LEU A 164 15.40 1.39 11.47
CA LEU A 164 16.77 0.94 11.70
C LEU A 164 17.80 1.82 10.96
N GLY A 165 17.48 2.25 9.73
CA GLY A 165 18.32 3.15 8.95
C GLY A 165 18.56 4.50 9.62
N LEU A 166 17.52 5.10 10.22
CA LEU A 166 17.65 6.35 10.98
C LEU A 166 18.36 6.13 12.33
N LEU A 167 18.05 5.04 13.04
CA LEU A 167 18.69 4.74 14.34
C LEU A 167 20.21 4.54 14.22
N LEU A 168 20.67 3.99 13.09
CA LEU A 168 22.12 3.87 12.79
C LEU A 168 22.77 5.21 12.44
N GLN A 169 22.01 6.21 12.00
CA GLN A 169 22.50 7.57 11.70
C GLN A 169 22.51 8.47 12.94
N GLU A 170 21.57 8.30 13.86
CA GLU A 170 21.51 9.06 15.13
C GLU A 170 22.63 8.68 16.12
N GLY A 171 23.41 7.63 15.84
CA GLY A 171 24.54 7.16 16.65
C GLY A 171 25.94 7.58 16.17
N GLN A 172 26.06 8.59 15.29
CA GLN A 172 27.33 9.06 14.71
C GLN A 172 27.63 10.54 14.97
#